data_AF-A0A2D8XMH0-F1
#
_entry.id   AF-A0A2D8XMH0-F1
#
_cell.length_a   1.000
_cell.length_b   1.000
_cell.length_c   1.000
_cell.angle_alpha   90.00
_cell.angle_beta   90.00
_cell.angle_gamma   90.00
#
_symmetry.space_group_name_H-M   'P 1'
#
loop_
_entity.id
_entity.type
_entity.pdbx_description
1 polymer ?
#
loop_
_entity_poly.entity_id
_entity_poly.type
_entity_poly.pdbx_seq_one_letter_code
_entity_poly.pdbx_strand_id
1 'polypeptide(L)'
;MSTKIKKEELEKVQQINGELGQLRSLIGDVHIAQHNMNKREESLMTQWNEKNTEYNEYAEELRKEYGDVNIDIATGKISEPATPTKEVEDDNQADS
;
A
#
# COMPACT_ATOMS: atom_id res chain seq x y z
N MET A 1 -57.76 -5.10 27.77
CA MET A 1 -58.28 -5.87 26.61
C MET A 1 -57.18 -5.96 25.58
N SER A 2 -57.04 -7.09 24.88
CA SER A 2 -56.06 -7.27 23.80
C SER A 2 -56.79 -7.21 22.46
N THR A 3 -56.38 -6.31 21.58
CA THR A 3 -56.98 -6.12 20.25
C THR A 3 -56.17 -6.93 19.23
N LYS A 4 -56.84 -7.79 18.45
CA LYS A 4 -56.19 -8.56 17.38
C LYS A 4 -56.23 -7.78 16.06
N ILE A 5 -55.12 -7.79 15.33
CA ILE A 5 -55.03 -7.26 13.96
C ILE A 5 -55.68 -8.22 12.96
N LYS A 6 -55.95 -7.73 11.74
CA LYS A 6 -56.47 -8.57 10.65
C LYS A 6 -55.41 -9.58 10.19
N LYS A 7 -55.87 -10.67 9.59
CA LYS A 7 -55.00 -11.75 9.10
C LYS A 7 -53.99 -11.26 8.08
N GLU A 8 -54.42 -10.47 7.10
CA GLU A 8 -53.56 -9.91 6.05
C GLU A 8 -52.49 -8.96 6.62
N GLU A 9 -52.84 -8.19 7.66
CA GLU A 9 -51.91 -7.31 8.37
C GLU A 9 -50.86 -8.12 9.13
N LEU A 10 -51.29 -9.22 9.77
CA LEU A 10 -50.38 -10.13 10.48
C LEU A 10 -49.41 -10.82 9.51
N GLU A 11 -49.90 -11.34 8.39
CA GLU A 11 -49.07 -11.98 7.36
C GLU A 11 -48.02 -11.02 6.80
N LYS A 12 -48.41 -9.77 6.52
CA LYS A 12 -47.49 -8.74 6.03
C LYS A 12 -46.42 -8.38 7.07
N VAL A 13 -46.80 -8.25 8.34
CA VAL A 13 -45.84 -7.98 9.43
C VAL A 13 -44.87 -9.15 9.61
N GLN A 14 -45.35 -10.39 9.53
CA GLN A 14 -44.50 -11.58 9.63
C GLN A 14 -43.51 -11.67 8.46
N GLN A 15 -43.96 -11.40 7.24
CA GLN A 15 -43.09 -11.37 6.07
C GLN A 15 -41.99 -10.32 6.23
N ILE A 16 -42.36 -9.07 6.53
CA ILE A 16 -41.40 -7.98 6.72
C ILE A 16 -40.41 -8.31 7.85
N ASN A 17 -40.87 -8.90 8.96
CA ASN A 17 -40.00 -9.30 10.05
C ASN A 17 -38.98 -10.35 9.60
N GLY A 18 -39.40 -11.33 8.81
CA GLY A 18 -38.51 -12.33 8.21
C GLY A 18 -37.46 -11.70 7.29
N GLU A 19 -37.88 -10.80 6.41
CA GLU A 19 -36.98 -10.06 5.50
C GLU A 19 -35.97 -9.20 6.28
N LEU A 20 -36.42 -8.50 7.34
CA LEU A 20 -35.54 -7.74 8.22
C LEU A 20 -34.52 -8.64 8.94
N GLY A 21 -34.93 -9.84 9.34
CA GLY A 21 -34.02 -10.83 9.92
C GLY A 21 -32.92 -11.26 8.94
N GLN A 22 -33.28 -11.52 7.69
CA GLN A 22 -32.34 -11.86 6.63
C GLN A 22 -31.38 -10.70 6.33
N LEU A 23 -31.90 -9.48 6.18
CA LEU A 23 -31.09 -8.29 5.94
C LEU A 23 -30.10 -8.04 7.08
N ARG A 24 -30.52 -8.23 8.33
CA ARG A 24 -29.64 -8.09 9.49
C ARG A 24 -28.46 -9.07 9.44
N SER A 25 -28.70 -10.32 9.03
CA SER A 25 -27.63 -11.31 8.85
C SER A 25 -26.64 -10.88 7.77
N LEU A 26 -27.14 -10.48 6.60
CA LEU A 26 -26.31 -10.04 5.47
C LEU A 26 -25.46 -8.81 5.83
N ILE A 27 -26.03 -7.86 6.57
CA ILE A 27 -25.29 -6.69 7.09
C ILE A 27 -24.15 -7.15 8.01
N GLY A 28 -24.41 -8.13 8.88
CA GLY A 28 -23.37 -8.74 9.73
C GLY A 28 -22.23 -9.33 8.92
N ASP A 29 -22.53 -10.11 7.88
CA ASP A 29 -21.54 -10.72 7.00
C ASP A 29 -20.67 -9.66 6.31
N VAL A 30 -21.28 -8.58 5.83
CA VAL A 30 -20.57 -7.45 5.22
C VAL A 30 -19.61 -6.79 6.20
N HIS A 31 -20.03 -6.55 7.45
CA HIS A 31 -19.15 -5.97 8.46
C HIS A 31 -17.97 -6.89 8.82
N ILE A 32 -18.19 -8.20 8.89
CA ILE A 32 -17.12 -9.17 9.11
C ILE A 32 -16.12 -9.14 7.95
N ALA A 33 -16.62 -9.14 6.72
CA ALA A 33 -15.77 -9.05 5.53
C ALA A 33 -14.93 -7.77 5.53
N GLN A 34 -15.56 -6.62 5.82
CA GLN A 34 -14.88 -5.34 5.91
C GLN A 34 -13.80 -5.32 6.98
N HIS A 35 -14.08 -5.86 8.18
CA HIS A 35 -13.10 -5.97 9.26
C HIS A 35 -11.86 -6.78 8.81
N ASN A 36 -12.08 -7.90 8.13
CA ASN A 36 -11.00 -8.74 7.63
C ASN A 36 -10.18 -8.05 6.54
N MET A 37 -10.83 -7.26 5.66
CA MET A 37 -10.13 -6.47 4.64
C MET A 37 -9.22 -5.42 5.27
N ASN A 38 -9.72 -4.69 6.28
CA ASN A 38 -8.91 -3.70 7.01
C ASN A 38 -7.70 -4.34 7.68
N LYS A 39 -7.86 -5.51 8.31
CA LYS A 39 -6.74 -6.25 8.92
C LYS A 39 -5.70 -6.69 7.89
N ARG A 40 -6.15 -7.10 6.70
CA ARG A 40 -5.26 -7.45 5.60
C ARG A 40 -4.50 -6.23 5.07
N GLU A 41 -5.15 -5.09 4.96
CA GLU A 41 -4.53 -3.82 4.57
C GLU A 41 -3.45 -3.41 5.57
N GLU A 42 -3.75 -3.43 6.87
CA GLU A 42 -2.77 -3.16 7.93
C GLU A 42 -1.53 -4.06 7.79
N SER A 43 -1.73 -5.37 7.60
CA SER A 43 -0.64 -6.33 7.41
C SER A 43 0.21 -6.07 6.16
N LEU A 44 -0.42 -5.69 5.04
CA LEU A 44 0.29 -5.37 3.80
C LEU A 44 1.08 -4.08 3.94
N MET A 45 0.54 -3.08 4.65
CA MET A 45 1.25 -1.83 4.92
C MET A 45 2.47 -2.06 5.80
N THR A 46 2.37 -2.93 6.82
CA THR A 46 3.53 -3.34 7.63
C THR A 46 4.61 -3.99 6.76
N GLN A 47 4.25 -4.98 5.94
CA GLN A 47 5.20 -5.66 5.05
C GLN A 47 5.85 -4.70 4.05
N TRP A 48 5.09 -3.74 3.51
CA TRP A 48 5.62 -2.72 2.63
C TRP A 48 6.66 -1.83 3.34
N ASN A 49 6.36 -1.37 4.56
CA ASN A 49 7.28 -0.56 5.34
C ASN A 49 8.59 -1.31 5.67
N GLU A 50 8.48 -2.59 6.05
CA GLU A 50 9.64 -3.45 6.31
C GLU A 50 10.51 -3.57 5.06
N LYS A 51 9.92 -3.92 3.92
CA LYS A 51 10.66 -4.07 2.66
C LYS A 51 11.23 -2.76 2.13
N ASN A 52 10.52 -1.65 2.32
CA ASN A 52 11.03 -0.34 1.93
C ASN A 52 12.22 0.08 2.81
N THR A 53 12.18 -0.27 4.10
CA THR A 53 13.33 -0.06 5.00
C THR A 53 14.53 -0.91 4.56
N GLU A 54 14.33 -2.21 4.36
CA GLU A 54 15.38 -3.11 3.85
C GLU A 54 15.97 -2.61 2.52
N TYR A 55 15.13 -2.16 1.60
CA TYR A 55 15.57 -1.60 0.32
C TYR A 55 16.46 -0.35 0.50
N ASN A 56 16.05 0.58 1.36
CA ASN A 56 16.82 1.80 1.58
C ASN A 56 18.15 1.51 2.29
N GLU A 57 18.16 0.61 3.27
CA GLU A 57 19.39 0.17 3.94
C GLU A 57 20.36 -0.43 2.93
N TYR A 58 19.87 -1.32 2.06
CA TYR A 58 20.69 -1.95 1.04
C TYR A 58 21.17 -0.97 -0.04
N ALA A 59 20.32 -0.01 -0.44
CA ALA A 59 20.72 1.05 -1.37
C ALA A 59 21.86 1.93 -0.81
N GLU A 60 21.83 2.22 0.50
CA GLU A 60 22.90 2.95 1.18
C GLU A 60 24.19 2.11 1.28
N GLU A 61 24.09 0.80 1.52
CA GLU A 61 25.25 -0.11 1.46
C GLU A 61 25.90 -0.10 0.07
N LEU A 62 25.10 -0.22 -0.98
CA LEU A 62 25.58 -0.19 -2.36
C LEU A 62 26.23 1.15 -2.72
N ARG A 63 25.69 2.28 -2.26
CA ARG A 63 26.33 3.60 -2.43
C ARG A 63 27.68 3.69 -1.73
N LYS A 64 27.83 3.08 -0.55
CA LYS A 64 29.12 3.06 0.17
C LYS A 64 30.16 2.20 -0.55
N GLU A 65 29.74 1.08 -1.15
CA GLU A 65 30.64 0.14 -1.81
C GLU A 65 31.03 0.59 -3.22
N TYR A 66 30.08 1.14 -3.99
CA TYR A 66 30.26 1.47 -5.40
C TYR A 66 30.31 2.98 -5.70
N GLY A 67 30.09 3.84 -4.70
CA GLY A 67 30.02 5.30 -4.86
C GLY A 67 28.62 5.78 -5.26
N ASP A 68 28.49 7.06 -5.60
CA ASP A 68 27.25 7.59 -6.14
C ASP A 68 27.06 6.94 -7.52
N VAL A 69 26.22 5.93 -7.62
CA VAL A 69 25.99 5.17 -8.87
C VAL A 69 24.50 4.97 -9.09
N ASN A 70 24.07 5.09 -10.35
CA ASN A 70 22.69 4.87 -10.73
C ASN A 70 22.50 3.39 -11.08
N ILE A 71 21.86 2.64 -10.19
CA ILE A 71 21.64 1.20 -10.34
C ILE A 71 20.32 0.97 -11.05
N ASP A 72 20.37 0.39 -12.25
CA ASP A 72 19.17 -0.07 -12.94
C ASP A 72 18.66 -1.36 -12.26
N ILE A 73 17.58 -1.25 -11.48
CA ILE A 73 16.99 -2.34 -10.69
C ILE A 73 16.48 -3.48 -11.59
N ALA A 74 16.16 -3.22 -12.86
CA ALA A 74 15.68 -4.24 -13.79
C ALA A 74 16.80 -5.05 -14.45
N THR A 75 18.01 -4.48 -14.58
CA THR A 75 19.13 -5.11 -15.31
C THR A 75 20.39 -5.34 -14.47
N GLY A 76 20.44 -4.80 -13.25
CA GLY A 76 21.60 -4.86 -12.36
C GLY A 76 22.80 -4.05 -12.86
N LYS A 77 22.64 -3.22 -13.90
CA LYS A 77 23.73 -2.44 -14.46
C LYS A 77 23.93 -1.16 -13.66
N ILE A 78 25.17 -0.98 -13.20
CA ILE A 78 25.63 0.23 -12.53
C ILE A 78 26.07 1.21 -13.61
N SER A 79 25.40 2.36 -13.69
CA SER A 79 25.81 3.47 -14.55
C SER A 79 26.48 4.53 -13.70
N GLU A 80 27.71 4.89 -14.02
CA GLU A 80 28.39 6.05 -13.40
C GLU A 80 27.51 7.30 -13.59
N PRO A 81 27.23 8.11 -12.56
CA PRO A 81 26.70 9.43 -12.80
C PRO A 81 27.81 10.24 -13.46
N ALA A 82 27.39 11.17 -14.32
CA ALA A 82 28.29 12.05 -15.04
C ALA A 82 29.39 12.60 -14.12
N THR A 83 30.64 12.32 -14.50
CA THR A 83 31.81 13.09 -14.07
C THR A 83 31.43 14.58 -13.96
N PRO A 84 31.70 15.28 -12.85
CA PRO A 84 32.00 16.70 -13.00
C PRO A 84 33.19 16.74 -13.95
N THR A 85 32.98 17.33 -15.13
CA THR A 85 34.03 17.56 -16.12
C THR A 85 35.26 18.05 -15.38
N LYS A 86 36.33 17.25 -15.37
CA LYS A 86 37.65 17.73 -14.97
C LYS A 86 37.98 18.84 -15.96
N GLU A 87 37.84 20.10 -15.56
CA GLU A 87 38.64 21.15 -16.18
C GLU A 87 40.06 20.92 -15.71
N VAL A 88 40.81 20.30 -16.61
CA VAL A 88 42.27 20.19 -16.61
C VAL A 88 42.90 21.56 -16.30
N GLU A 89 43.76 21.59 -15.29
CA GLU A 89 44.89 22.52 -15.26
C GLU A 89 45.66 22.34 -16.58
N ASP A 90 45.69 23.39 -17.40
CA ASP A 90 46.68 23.54 -18.48
C ASP A 90 47.55 24.74 -18.16
N ASP A 91 48.75 24.43 -17.67
CA ASP A 91 49.89 25.33 -17.57
C ASP A 91 50.17 25.94 -18.94
N ASN A 92 49.90 27.24 -19.09
CA ASN A 92 50.57 28.02 -20.12
C ASN A 92 51.34 29.18 -19.48
N GLN A 93 52.52 28.82 -19.00
CA GLN A 93 53.66 29.72 -18.95
C GLN A 93 54.03 30.09 -20.39
N ALA A 94 53.75 31.32 -20.81
CA ALA A 94 54.39 31.93 -21.96
C ALA A 94 54.61 33.43 -21.69
N ASP A 95 55.88 33.78 -21.51
CA ASP A 95 56.41 35.13 -21.45
C ASP A 95 55.98 36.00 -22.64
N SER A 96 55.59 37.25 -22.36
CA SER A 96 56.03 38.49 -23.06
C SER A 96 55.45 39.74 -22.41
#